data_AF-A0A382NR57-F1
#
_entry.id   AF-A0A382NR57-F1
#
_cell.length_a   1.000
_cell.length_b   1.000
_cell.length_c   1.000
_cell.angle_alpha   90.00
_cell.angle_beta   90.00
_cell.angle_gamma   90.00
#
_symmetry.space_group_name_H-M   'P 1'
#
loop_
_entity.id
_entity.type
_entity.pdbx_description
1 polymer ?
#
loop_
_entity_poly.entity_id
_entity_poly.type
_entity_poly.pdbx_seq_one_letter_code
_entity_poly.pdbx_strand_id
1 'polypeptide(L)'
;ENYDPDADINDGSCIYAENDDHYLVFDGDDDEVKVLGDGFISGNEPRSISVWADGYNGNIVALGDGNTTNKRFSILIVSDRQVLIIGESNDWATGYYLTQNQMTHLVVTHDGTDVKLYANGEFQGSASKTYDTDSSTPIMIGTNTDNRNDEYFNGVIDNVSIWKTALTDSDIQSLYQNQNNVWGVSNEENLIGYWTFDEGSGTTLIDHSGNINHGIIDGAIWERDITSLPHSESILAYYPFNGNTNDESGNDLHGTLSGNVTLTSDENGNPESAYYFPGNNGSYINIINSNIPLDTSSFTISTMVKADDNNDRHLFGHGISSGNQGLHTRFQSNGTMRYGFWNNDYDIPLGDLDISSWHNYVFVY
;
A
#
# COMPACT_ATOMS: atom_id res chain seq x y z
N GLU A 1 0.55 9.25 18.14
CA GLU A 1 -0.77 9.36 18.77
C GLU A 1 -1.64 10.25 17.90
N ASN A 2 -2.44 9.66 17.02
CA ASN A 2 -3.33 10.36 16.08
C ASN A 2 -4.76 9.86 16.29
N TYR A 3 -5.26 10.06 17.51
CA TYR A 3 -6.59 9.65 17.92
C TYR A 3 -7.36 10.90 18.30
N ASP A 4 -8.39 11.24 17.52
CA ASP A 4 -9.44 12.16 17.93
C ASP A 4 -10.62 11.35 18.49
N PRO A 5 -10.86 11.35 19.81
CA PRO A 5 -11.97 10.63 20.43
C PRO A 5 -13.36 11.16 20.04
N ASP A 6 -13.43 12.34 19.42
CA ASP A 6 -14.67 13.02 19.09
C ASP A 6 -15.02 12.93 17.59
N ALA A 7 -14.21 12.24 16.78
CA ALA A 7 -14.48 12.07 15.34
C ALA A 7 -15.63 11.05 15.11
N ASP A 8 -16.76 11.54 14.61
CA ASP A 8 -17.93 10.74 14.20
C ASP A 8 -18.14 10.72 12.66
N ILE A 9 -17.30 11.45 11.93
CA ILE A 9 -17.14 11.48 10.46
C ILE A 9 -15.68 11.80 10.11
N ASN A 10 -15.16 11.27 8.99
CA ASN A 10 -13.81 11.63 8.50
C ASN A 10 -13.81 13.07 7.96
N ASP A 11 -13.29 14.01 8.75
CA ASP A 11 -13.14 15.44 8.40
C ASP A 11 -11.71 15.82 7.98
N GLY A 12 -10.83 14.82 7.79
CA GLY A 12 -9.42 15.03 7.46
C GLY A 12 -8.54 15.46 8.64
N SER A 13 -9.05 15.40 9.88
CA SER A 13 -8.25 15.65 11.11
C SER A 13 -7.24 14.53 11.43
N CYS A 14 -7.47 13.32 10.90
CA CYS A 14 -6.58 12.18 11.10
C CYS A 14 -5.44 12.20 10.07
N ILE A 15 -4.21 12.48 10.52
CA ILE A 15 -2.99 12.34 9.70
C ILE A 15 -2.38 10.95 9.96
N TYR A 16 -2.64 10.02 9.06
CA TYR A 16 -1.96 8.72 9.05
C TYR A 16 -0.58 8.90 8.41
N ALA A 17 0.45 8.26 8.98
CA ALA A 17 1.77 8.26 8.36
C ALA A 17 1.65 7.55 7.01
N GLU A 18 2.11 8.19 5.93
CA GLU A 18 2.36 7.49 4.67
C GLU A 18 3.58 6.58 4.89
N ASN A 19 3.29 5.39 5.41
CA ASN A 19 4.25 4.31 5.46
C ASN A 19 4.38 3.71 4.05
N ASP A 20 5.48 2.98 3.83
CA ASP A 20 5.59 2.15 2.62
C ASP A 20 4.41 1.18 2.53
N ASP A 21 4.09 0.73 1.31
CA ASP A 21 3.02 -0.25 1.09
C ASP A 21 3.41 -1.61 1.69
N HIS A 22 2.53 -2.22 2.48
CA HIS A 22 2.75 -3.50 3.13
C HIS A 22 1.52 -4.40 3.02
N TYR A 23 1.72 -5.67 3.35
CA TYR A 23 0.64 -6.63 3.53
C TYR A 23 0.96 -7.57 4.70
N LEU A 24 -0.04 -8.32 5.16
CA LEU A 24 0.16 -9.36 6.17
C LEU A 24 0.30 -10.74 5.51
N VAL A 25 1.31 -11.48 5.94
CA VAL A 25 1.53 -12.89 5.61
C VAL A 25 0.95 -13.77 6.71
N PHE A 26 0.17 -14.77 6.30
CA PHE A 26 -0.45 -15.77 7.14
C PHE A 26 0.10 -17.16 6.78
N ASP A 27 0.50 -17.95 7.77
CA ASP A 27 1.21 -19.23 7.59
C ASP A 27 0.30 -20.47 7.50
N GLY A 28 -0.98 -20.32 7.86
CA GLY A 28 -1.99 -21.39 7.83
C GLY A 28 -2.09 -22.22 9.11
N ASP A 29 -1.41 -21.84 10.19
CA ASP A 29 -1.40 -22.60 11.44
C ASP A 29 -2.17 -21.89 12.57
N ASP A 30 -1.82 -20.65 12.92
CA ASP A 30 -2.45 -19.90 14.02
C ASP A 30 -2.62 -18.39 13.81
N ASP A 31 -2.21 -17.88 12.64
CA ASP A 31 -2.25 -16.45 12.31
C ASP A 31 -3.68 -15.90 12.18
N GLU A 32 -3.97 -14.80 12.87
CA GLU A 32 -5.26 -14.11 12.82
C GLU A 32 -5.15 -12.60 13.00
N VAL A 33 -6.13 -11.87 12.45
CA VAL A 33 -6.45 -10.51 12.92
C VAL A 33 -7.89 -10.49 13.43
N LYS A 34 -8.05 -10.03 14.67
CA LYS A 34 -9.33 -9.99 15.37
C LYS A 34 -9.77 -8.55 15.60
N VAL A 35 -10.89 -8.16 14.98
CA VAL A 35 -11.54 -6.87 15.24
C VAL A 35 -12.62 -7.08 16.31
N LEU A 36 -12.38 -6.51 17.49
CA LEU A 36 -13.29 -6.66 18.62
C LEU A 36 -14.56 -5.84 18.42
N GLY A 37 -15.71 -6.43 18.75
CA GLY A 37 -17.01 -5.77 18.71
C GLY A 37 -18.13 -6.73 18.35
N ASP A 38 -19.33 -6.18 18.23
CA ASP A 38 -20.53 -6.85 17.78
C ASP A 38 -21.39 -5.89 16.94
N GLY A 39 -22.49 -6.39 16.36
CA GLY A 39 -23.45 -5.55 15.62
C GLY A 39 -22.97 -5.10 14.23
N PHE A 40 -21.84 -5.62 13.74
CA PHE A 40 -21.27 -5.24 12.44
C PHE A 40 -22.24 -5.54 11.29
N ILE A 41 -22.66 -6.80 11.18
CA ILE A 41 -23.59 -7.31 10.19
C ILE A 41 -24.50 -8.33 10.87
N SER A 42 -25.81 -8.19 10.71
CA SER A 42 -26.80 -9.09 11.31
C SER A 42 -27.76 -9.63 10.28
N GLY A 43 -28.09 -10.91 10.41
CA GLY A 43 -29.09 -11.59 9.61
C GLY A 43 -28.86 -11.44 8.12
N ASN A 44 -29.98 -11.49 7.39
CA ASN A 44 -29.97 -11.56 5.94
C ASN A 44 -29.95 -10.19 5.23
N GLU A 45 -29.44 -9.13 5.87
CA GLU A 45 -29.37 -7.77 5.31
C GLU A 45 -28.45 -7.63 4.06
N PRO A 46 -28.31 -6.46 3.45
CA PRO A 46 -27.27 -6.23 2.45
C PRO A 46 -25.86 -6.14 3.07
N ARG A 47 -24.83 -6.59 2.35
CA ARG A 47 -23.41 -6.44 2.76
C ARG A 47 -22.44 -6.59 1.59
N SER A 48 -21.20 -6.12 1.78
CA SER A 48 -20.08 -6.43 0.89
C SER A 48 -18.77 -6.60 1.65
N ILE A 49 -17.89 -7.45 1.12
CA ILE A 49 -16.48 -7.57 1.54
C ILE A 49 -15.63 -7.34 0.29
N SER A 50 -14.64 -6.46 0.38
CA SER A 50 -13.62 -6.20 -0.63
C SER A 50 -12.25 -6.47 -0.03
N VAL A 51 -11.40 -7.21 -0.73
CA VAL A 51 -10.08 -7.62 -0.24
C VAL A 51 -9.12 -7.88 -1.39
N TRP A 52 -7.85 -7.52 -1.21
CA TRP A 52 -6.76 -8.02 -2.04
C TRP A 52 -6.12 -9.23 -1.35
N ALA A 53 -6.03 -10.35 -2.05
CA ALA A 53 -5.41 -11.55 -1.48
C ALA A 53 -4.77 -12.46 -2.55
N ASP A 54 -3.79 -13.23 -2.10
CA ASP A 54 -3.33 -14.45 -2.74
C ASP A 54 -3.11 -15.51 -1.67
N GLY A 55 -3.46 -16.77 -1.92
CA GLY A 55 -3.27 -17.83 -0.95
C GLY A 55 -3.59 -19.23 -1.48
N TYR A 56 -3.26 -20.22 -0.65
CA TYR A 56 -3.44 -21.64 -0.96
C TYR A 56 -4.74 -22.21 -0.40
N ASN A 57 -5.06 -21.91 0.86
CA ASN A 57 -6.23 -22.38 1.58
C ASN A 57 -6.52 -21.51 2.83
N GLY A 58 -7.70 -21.69 3.44
CA GLY A 58 -8.13 -21.05 4.68
C GLY A 58 -8.99 -19.79 4.47
N ASN A 59 -9.38 -19.14 5.57
CA ASN A 59 -10.31 -18.01 5.54
C ASN A 59 -9.63 -16.65 5.38
N ILE A 60 -10.09 -15.87 4.41
CA ILE A 60 -9.59 -14.51 4.22
C ILE A 60 -10.27 -13.56 5.21
N VAL A 61 -11.60 -13.45 5.14
CA VAL A 61 -12.42 -12.60 6.04
C VAL A 61 -13.67 -13.37 6.42
N ALA A 62 -14.01 -13.38 7.70
CA ALA A 62 -15.20 -14.01 8.25
C ALA A 62 -16.00 -13.09 9.18
N LEU A 63 -17.32 -13.14 9.00
CA LEU A 63 -18.33 -12.50 9.84
C LEU A 63 -19.28 -13.56 10.39
N GLY A 64 -19.70 -13.40 11.64
CA GLY A 64 -20.66 -14.27 12.30
C GLY A 64 -20.09 -15.56 12.88
N ASP A 65 -20.98 -16.40 13.41
CA ASP A 65 -20.63 -17.65 14.09
C ASP A 65 -20.30 -18.78 13.11
N GLY A 66 -19.08 -19.29 13.19
CA GLY A 66 -18.59 -20.39 12.37
C GLY A 66 -19.07 -21.78 12.77
N ASN A 67 -19.78 -21.92 13.90
CA ASN A 67 -20.22 -23.23 14.41
C ASN A 67 -21.68 -23.56 14.09
N THR A 68 -22.46 -22.58 13.62
CA THR A 68 -23.90 -22.75 13.38
C THR A 68 -24.25 -22.53 11.92
N THR A 69 -25.00 -23.47 11.36
CA THR A 69 -25.52 -23.37 9.99
C THR A 69 -26.18 -22.01 9.73
N ASN A 70 -25.75 -21.39 8.64
CA ASN A 70 -26.24 -20.12 8.13
C ASN A 70 -25.94 -18.89 9.00
N LYS A 71 -25.11 -19.03 10.04
CA LYS A 71 -24.70 -17.93 10.94
C LYS A 71 -23.38 -17.28 10.58
N ARG A 72 -22.71 -17.78 9.54
CA ARG A 72 -21.45 -17.27 9.00
C ARG A 72 -21.64 -16.64 7.61
N PHE A 73 -20.80 -15.67 7.31
CA PHE A 73 -20.54 -15.15 5.98
C PHE A 73 -19.04 -14.94 5.84
N SER A 74 -18.35 -15.78 5.08
CA SER A 74 -16.89 -15.67 4.89
C SER A 74 -16.44 -16.01 3.49
N ILE A 75 -15.23 -15.55 3.15
CA ILE A 75 -14.50 -15.94 1.94
C ILE A 75 -13.49 -17.02 2.34
N LEU A 76 -13.66 -18.24 1.84
CA LEU A 76 -12.78 -19.38 2.12
C LEU A 76 -12.09 -19.82 0.83
N ILE A 77 -10.77 -20.07 0.92
CA ILE A 77 -10.01 -20.74 -0.12
C ILE A 77 -9.88 -22.22 0.27
N VAL A 78 -10.29 -23.13 -0.63
CA VAL A 78 -10.14 -24.58 -0.43
C VAL A 78 -9.09 -25.15 -1.37
N SER A 79 -8.95 -26.49 -1.38
CA SER A 79 -8.04 -27.20 -2.29
C SER A 79 -8.16 -26.71 -3.74
N ASP A 80 -7.04 -26.70 -4.45
CA ASP A 80 -6.91 -26.15 -5.81
C ASP A 80 -7.15 -24.63 -5.90
N ARG A 81 -7.18 -23.92 -4.76
CA ARG A 81 -7.29 -22.46 -4.66
C ARG A 81 -8.65 -21.95 -5.14
N GLN A 82 -9.69 -22.76 -4.95
CA GLN A 82 -11.06 -22.41 -5.27
C GLN A 82 -11.64 -21.46 -4.21
N VAL A 83 -12.30 -20.40 -4.66
CA VAL A 83 -13.00 -19.44 -3.78
C VAL A 83 -14.41 -19.96 -3.46
N LEU A 84 -14.74 -20.05 -2.17
CA LEU A 84 -16.08 -20.37 -1.66
C LEU A 84 -16.61 -19.20 -0.82
N ILE A 85 -17.93 -19.01 -0.87
CA ILE A 85 -18.65 -18.18 0.11
C ILE A 85 -19.32 -19.11 1.11
N ILE A 86 -18.96 -18.96 2.38
CA ILE A 86 -19.31 -19.94 3.42
C ILE A 86 -20.47 -19.42 4.27
N GLY A 87 -21.46 -20.29 4.43
CA GLY A 87 -22.57 -20.18 5.37
C GLY A 87 -22.62 -21.36 6.33
N GLU A 88 -21.46 -21.96 6.60
CA GLU A 88 -21.26 -23.25 7.28
C GLU A 88 -21.80 -24.42 6.44
N SER A 89 -23.07 -24.81 6.56
CA SER A 89 -23.67 -25.85 5.73
C SER A 89 -24.43 -25.27 4.52
N ASN A 90 -24.39 -23.95 4.33
CA ASN A 90 -25.03 -23.24 3.23
C ASN A 90 -24.03 -22.64 2.22
N ASP A 91 -22.99 -23.39 1.90
CA ASP A 91 -21.88 -22.86 1.09
C ASP A 91 -22.22 -22.69 -0.39
N TRP A 92 -21.55 -21.72 -1.00
CA TRP A 92 -21.52 -21.53 -2.44
C TRP A 92 -20.10 -21.76 -2.98
N ALA A 93 -19.92 -22.88 -3.67
CA ALA A 93 -18.73 -23.11 -4.50
C ALA A 93 -18.85 -22.27 -5.78
N THR A 94 -18.06 -21.20 -5.86
CA THR A 94 -18.21 -20.18 -6.91
C THR A 94 -17.75 -20.66 -8.28
N GLY A 95 -16.87 -21.67 -8.33
CA GLY A 95 -16.21 -22.12 -9.56
C GLY A 95 -15.06 -21.21 -10.01
N TYR A 96 -14.75 -20.15 -9.27
CA TYR A 96 -13.59 -19.30 -9.48
C TYR A 96 -12.37 -19.83 -8.70
N TYR A 97 -11.20 -19.74 -9.31
CA TYR A 97 -9.93 -20.21 -8.76
C TYR A 97 -8.91 -19.09 -8.84
N LEU A 98 -8.15 -18.87 -7.77
CA LEU A 98 -7.07 -17.89 -7.76
C LEU A 98 -5.94 -18.32 -8.70
N THR A 99 -5.25 -17.35 -9.33
CA THR A 99 -4.03 -17.59 -10.10
C THR A 99 -2.82 -17.56 -9.18
N GLN A 100 -1.88 -18.50 -9.33
CA GLN A 100 -0.80 -18.68 -8.34
C GLN A 100 0.19 -17.53 -8.35
N ASN A 101 0.56 -17.03 -7.16
CA ASN A 101 1.49 -15.92 -6.98
C ASN A 101 0.97 -14.64 -7.66
N GLN A 102 -0.34 -14.39 -7.55
CA GLN A 102 -0.99 -13.24 -8.13
C GLN A 102 -2.05 -12.69 -7.17
N MET A 103 -1.76 -11.52 -6.61
CA MET A 103 -2.74 -10.73 -5.87
C MET A 103 -4.00 -10.52 -6.72
N THR A 104 -5.13 -10.88 -6.14
CA THR A 104 -6.44 -10.79 -6.78
C THR A 104 -7.36 -9.94 -5.92
N HIS A 105 -7.98 -8.93 -6.52
CA HIS A 105 -9.01 -8.15 -5.86
C HIS A 105 -10.32 -8.92 -5.88
N LEU A 106 -10.71 -9.49 -4.74
CA LEU A 106 -11.98 -10.18 -4.57
C LEU A 106 -13.00 -9.25 -3.96
N VAL A 107 -14.18 -9.17 -4.57
CA VAL A 107 -15.34 -8.52 -3.97
C VAL A 107 -16.51 -9.48 -3.93
N VAL A 108 -17.10 -9.63 -2.75
CA VAL A 108 -18.31 -10.42 -2.52
C VAL A 108 -19.41 -9.49 -2.08
N THR A 109 -20.52 -9.46 -2.80
CA THR A 109 -21.71 -8.68 -2.44
C THR A 109 -22.88 -9.60 -2.16
N HIS A 110 -23.74 -9.22 -1.23
CA HIS A 110 -25.00 -9.91 -0.96
C HIS A 110 -26.09 -8.87 -0.74
N ASP A 111 -27.16 -8.91 -1.54
CA ASP A 111 -28.23 -7.90 -1.53
C ASP A 111 -29.43 -8.25 -0.64
N GLY A 112 -29.31 -9.37 0.09
CA GLY A 112 -30.39 -9.95 0.88
C GLY A 112 -31.07 -11.15 0.20
N THR A 113 -30.77 -11.41 -1.07
CA THR A 113 -31.34 -12.54 -1.81
C THR A 113 -30.29 -13.29 -2.61
N ASP A 114 -29.43 -12.55 -3.31
CA ASP A 114 -28.38 -13.10 -4.16
C ASP A 114 -27.01 -12.68 -3.63
N VAL A 115 -26.09 -13.65 -3.62
CA VAL A 115 -24.66 -13.41 -3.44
C VAL A 115 -23.98 -13.36 -4.80
N LYS A 116 -23.00 -12.47 -4.95
CA LYS A 116 -22.20 -12.33 -6.17
C LYS A 116 -20.72 -12.32 -5.82
N LEU A 117 -19.91 -12.86 -6.72
CA LEU A 117 -18.45 -12.77 -6.67
C LEU A 117 -17.95 -11.95 -7.85
N TYR A 118 -17.02 -11.06 -7.57
CA TYR A 118 -16.25 -10.31 -8.54
C TYR A 118 -14.76 -10.55 -8.27
N ALA A 119 -13.97 -10.57 -9.34
CA ALA A 119 -12.52 -10.68 -9.27
C ALA A 119 -11.90 -9.67 -10.22
N ASN A 120 -10.97 -8.85 -9.73
CA ASN A 120 -10.29 -7.79 -10.50
C ASN A 120 -11.27 -6.86 -11.21
N GLY A 121 -12.32 -6.43 -10.50
CA GLY A 121 -13.40 -5.58 -11.02
C GLY A 121 -14.46 -6.31 -11.87
N GLU A 122 -14.24 -7.56 -12.26
CA GLU A 122 -15.09 -8.28 -13.21
C GLU A 122 -16.01 -9.30 -12.52
N PHE A 123 -17.28 -9.37 -12.94
CA PHE A 123 -18.27 -10.32 -12.41
C PHE A 123 -17.91 -11.78 -12.76
N GLN A 124 -17.89 -12.66 -11.76
CA GLN A 124 -17.55 -14.08 -11.91
C GLN A 124 -18.75 -15.00 -11.83
N GLY A 125 -19.76 -14.66 -11.02
CA GLY A 125 -20.95 -15.48 -10.85
C GLY A 125 -21.84 -15.02 -9.71
N SER A 126 -22.99 -15.69 -9.58
CA SER A 126 -23.93 -15.46 -8.49
C SER A 126 -24.67 -16.74 -8.08
N ALA A 127 -25.25 -16.71 -6.89
CA ALA A 127 -26.18 -17.71 -6.40
C ALA A 127 -27.26 -17.08 -5.51
N SER A 128 -28.48 -17.61 -5.57
CA SER A 128 -29.52 -17.24 -4.61
C SER A 128 -29.29 -17.97 -3.29
N LYS A 129 -28.89 -17.21 -2.27
CA LYS A 129 -28.48 -17.69 -0.95
C LYS A 129 -29.00 -16.72 0.10
N THR A 130 -29.35 -17.24 1.26
CA THR A 130 -29.62 -16.41 2.43
C THR A 130 -28.57 -16.71 3.48
N TYR A 131 -27.96 -15.70 4.08
CA TYR A 131 -27.02 -15.83 5.18
C TYR A 131 -27.61 -15.10 6.39
N ASP A 132 -28.06 -15.84 7.39
CA ASP A 132 -28.67 -15.29 8.62
C ASP A 132 -27.58 -15.01 9.66
N THR A 133 -26.56 -14.24 9.25
CA THR A 133 -25.30 -14.03 9.97
C THR A 133 -25.53 -13.60 11.41
N ASP A 134 -24.85 -14.25 12.36
CA ASP A 134 -24.87 -13.81 13.76
C ASP A 134 -24.04 -12.53 13.90
N SER A 135 -24.59 -11.51 14.55
CA SER A 135 -23.89 -10.24 14.75
C SER A 135 -23.17 -10.17 16.10
N SER A 136 -23.24 -11.19 16.95
CA SER A 136 -22.66 -11.21 18.30
C SER A 136 -21.18 -11.62 18.35
N THR A 137 -20.54 -11.74 17.19
CA THR A 137 -19.16 -12.21 17.06
C THR A 137 -18.26 -11.12 16.46
N PRO A 138 -16.93 -11.18 16.73
CA PRO A 138 -15.97 -10.28 16.09
C PRO A 138 -15.89 -10.48 14.57
N ILE A 139 -15.22 -9.55 13.88
CA ILE A 139 -14.71 -9.76 12.53
C ILE A 139 -13.38 -10.48 12.66
N MET A 140 -13.21 -11.55 11.87
CA MET A 140 -11.96 -12.31 11.81
C MET A 140 -11.36 -12.17 10.41
N ILE A 141 -10.06 -11.93 10.34
CA ILE A 141 -9.26 -11.93 9.10
C ILE A 141 -8.16 -12.99 9.27
N GLY A 142 -7.91 -13.79 8.24
CA GLY A 142 -6.98 -14.92 8.30
C GLY A 142 -7.55 -16.18 8.98
N THR A 143 -8.75 -16.11 9.57
CA THR A 143 -9.42 -17.24 10.22
C THR A 143 -10.94 -17.00 10.33
N ASN A 144 -11.64 -17.79 11.14
CA ASN A 144 -13.05 -17.59 11.47
C ASN A 144 -13.33 -17.79 12.99
N THR A 145 -14.59 -17.72 13.40
CA THR A 145 -15.00 -17.81 14.83
C THR A 145 -15.36 -19.23 15.27
N ASP A 146 -15.20 -20.23 14.41
CA ASP A 146 -15.39 -21.61 14.78
C ASP A 146 -14.36 -22.07 15.82
N ASN A 147 -14.59 -23.26 16.37
CA ASN A 147 -13.70 -23.89 17.34
C ASN A 147 -12.78 -24.94 16.70
N ARG A 148 -12.63 -24.92 15.37
CA ARG A 148 -11.86 -25.89 14.61
C ARG A 148 -10.58 -25.22 14.12
N ASN A 149 -9.43 -25.75 14.52
CA ASN A 149 -8.13 -25.23 14.11
C ASN A 149 -7.74 -25.75 12.71
N ASP A 150 -8.60 -25.59 11.70
CA ASP A 150 -8.39 -26.15 10.35
C ASP A 150 -8.71 -25.20 9.18
N GLU A 151 -9.09 -23.95 9.47
CA GLU A 151 -9.39 -22.95 8.43
C GLU A 151 -8.58 -21.65 8.57
N TYR A 152 -7.40 -21.72 9.18
CA TYR A 152 -6.40 -20.65 9.16
C TYR A 152 -5.86 -20.43 7.75
N PHE A 153 -5.69 -19.17 7.36
CA PHE A 153 -5.28 -18.79 6.03
C PHE A 153 -3.80 -19.00 5.81
N ASN A 154 -3.44 -19.63 4.68
CA ASN A 154 -2.07 -19.69 4.20
C ASN A 154 -1.96 -18.83 2.94
N GLY A 155 -1.39 -17.63 3.08
CA GLY A 155 -1.31 -16.66 2.00
C GLY A 155 -1.00 -15.26 2.49
N VAL A 156 -1.32 -14.29 1.66
CA VAL A 156 -1.15 -12.85 1.91
C VAL A 156 -2.49 -12.13 1.77
N ILE A 157 -2.74 -11.17 2.66
CA ILE A 157 -3.93 -10.34 2.67
C ILE A 157 -3.50 -8.88 2.73
N ASP A 158 -4.18 -8.08 1.94
CA ASP A 158 -3.99 -6.65 1.85
C ASP A 158 -5.35 -5.95 1.65
N ASN A 159 -5.43 -4.66 2.01
CA ASN A 159 -6.47 -3.74 1.60
C ASN A 159 -7.89 -4.33 1.77
N VAL A 160 -8.36 -4.42 3.01
CA VAL A 160 -9.69 -4.98 3.36
C VAL A 160 -10.68 -3.85 3.61
N SER A 161 -11.87 -3.91 3.00
CA SER A 161 -13.02 -3.08 3.36
C SER A 161 -14.32 -3.87 3.47
N ILE A 162 -15.17 -3.50 4.43
CA ILE A 162 -16.43 -4.20 4.72
C ILE A 162 -17.57 -3.18 4.80
N TRP A 163 -18.71 -3.48 4.18
CA TRP A 163 -19.81 -2.54 3.95
C TRP A 163 -21.16 -3.13 4.37
N LYS A 164 -22.06 -2.30 4.92
CA LYS A 164 -23.48 -2.62 5.22
C LYS A 164 -24.41 -2.55 4.00
N THR A 165 -23.84 -2.46 2.80
CA THR A 165 -24.59 -2.41 1.54
C THR A 165 -24.01 -3.39 0.54
N ALA A 166 -24.83 -3.82 -0.42
CA ALA A 166 -24.33 -4.49 -1.61
C ALA A 166 -23.76 -3.42 -2.56
N LEU A 167 -22.45 -3.44 -2.77
CA LEU A 167 -21.77 -2.52 -3.69
C LEU A 167 -22.26 -2.74 -5.12
N THR A 168 -22.33 -1.66 -5.89
CA THR A 168 -22.71 -1.73 -7.31
C THR A 168 -21.53 -2.14 -8.18
N ASP A 169 -21.79 -2.63 -9.40
CA ASP A 169 -20.72 -2.96 -10.36
C ASP A 169 -19.78 -1.76 -10.60
N SER A 170 -20.31 -0.53 -10.58
CA SER A 170 -19.50 0.69 -10.73
C SER A 170 -18.61 0.96 -9.52
N ASP A 171 -19.12 0.73 -8.30
CA ASP A 171 -18.32 0.87 -7.08
C ASP A 171 -17.17 -0.13 -7.07
N ILE A 172 -17.45 -1.38 -7.46
CA ILE A 172 -16.47 -2.46 -7.53
C ILE A 172 -15.38 -2.16 -8.55
N GLN A 173 -15.75 -1.63 -9.72
CA GLN A 173 -14.79 -1.20 -10.72
C GLN A 173 -13.90 -0.06 -10.22
N SER A 174 -14.48 0.92 -9.51
CA SER A 174 -13.74 2.03 -8.91
C SER A 174 -12.77 1.55 -7.84
N LEU A 175 -13.19 0.63 -6.96
CA LEU A 175 -12.33 0.02 -5.95
C LEU A 175 -11.14 -0.68 -6.64
N TYR A 176 -11.40 -1.51 -7.65
CA TYR A 176 -10.31 -2.20 -8.35
C TYR A 176 -9.32 -1.23 -9.01
N GLN A 177 -9.80 -0.21 -9.72
CA GLN A 177 -8.95 0.75 -10.44
C GLN A 177 -8.12 1.64 -9.53
N ASN A 178 -8.59 1.88 -8.31
CA ASN A 178 -7.92 2.73 -7.33
C ASN A 178 -7.35 1.92 -6.16
N GLN A 179 -6.97 0.65 -6.38
CA GLN A 179 -6.30 -0.20 -5.39
C GLN A 179 -7.05 -0.24 -4.04
N ASN A 180 -8.36 -0.45 -4.11
CA ASN A 180 -9.29 -0.48 -2.98
C ASN A 180 -9.47 0.84 -2.20
N ASN A 181 -9.08 1.99 -2.77
CA ASN A 181 -9.42 3.29 -2.18
C ASN A 181 -10.95 3.44 -2.07
N VAL A 182 -11.43 3.46 -0.83
CA VAL A 182 -12.85 3.50 -0.48
C VAL A 182 -13.47 4.88 -0.65
N TRP A 183 -12.66 5.94 -0.77
CA TRP A 183 -13.14 7.31 -0.88
C TRP A 183 -13.56 7.63 -2.31
N GLY A 184 -14.79 8.13 -2.48
CA GLY A 184 -15.46 8.31 -3.76
C GLY A 184 -16.34 7.13 -4.19
N VAL A 185 -16.43 6.07 -3.36
CA VAL A 185 -17.37 4.95 -3.56
C VAL A 185 -18.75 5.34 -3.04
N SER A 186 -19.83 4.86 -3.64
CA SER A 186 -21.17 5.22 -3.18
C SER A 186 -21.49 4.63 -1.79
N ASN A 187 -22.22 5.40 -0.97
CA ASN A 187 -22.66 5.04 0.38
C ASN A 187 -21.51 4.80 1.38
N GLU A 188 -20.51 5.68 1.42
CA GLU A 188 -19.40 5.69 2.40
C GLU A 188 -19.90 5.62 3.86
N GLU A 189 -21.09 6.15 4.15
CA GLU A 189 -21.72 6.07 5.47
C GLU A 189 -22.08 4.63 5.90
N ASN A 190 -22.08 3.67 4.97
CA ASN A 190 -22.31 2.26 5.23
C ASN A 190 -21.01 1.46 5.39
N LEU A 191 -19.84 2.10 5.33
CA LEU A 191 -18.55 1.47 5.60
C LEU A 191 -18.47 1.05 7.08
N ILE A 192 -18.13 -0.22 7.33
CA ILE A 192 -17.92 -0.77 8.67
C ILE A 192 -16.48 -0.57 9.08
N GLY A 193 -15.54 -0.90 8.21
CA GLY A 193 -14.11 -0.76 8.46
C GLY A 193 -13.33 -0.78 7.16
N TYR A 194 -12.19 -0.11 7.18
CA TYR A 194 -11.24 -0.05 6.09
C TYR A 194 -9.83 -0.14 6.65
N TRP A 195 -9.12 -1.23 6.32
CA TRP A 195 -7.77 -1.48 6.78
C TRP A 195 -6.87 -1.57 5.55
N THR A 196 -5.85 -0.70 5.50
CA THR A 196 -4.96 -0.61 4.32
C THR A 196 -3.80 -1.59 4.37
N PHE A 197 -3.46 -2.10 5.57
CA PHE A 197 -2.31 -3.00 5.80
C PHE A 197 -0.95 -2.32 5.60
N ASP A 198 -0.86 -1.00 5.78
CA ASP A 198 0.39 -0.25 5.60
C ASP A 198 1.12 0.09 6.90
N GLU A 199 0.72 -0.43 8.06
CA GLU A 199 1.38 -0.08 9.32
C GLU A 199 2.83 -0.57 9.38
N GLY A 200 3.13 -1.66 8.65
CA GLY A 200 4.48 -2.22 8.46
C GLY A 200 5.15 -2.77 9.72
N SER A 201 4.53 -2.62 10.89
CA SER A 201 5.02 -3.13 12.17
C SER A 201 3.96 -3.10 13.26
N GLY A 202 4.23 -3.82 14.36
CA GLY A 202 3.35 -3.84 15.53
C GLY A 202 2.20 -4.85 15.39
N THR A 203 1.29 -4.82 16.37
CA THR A 203 0.22 -5.80 16.53
C THR A 203 -1.18 -5.21 16.37
N THR A 204 -1.28 -4.00 15.80
CA THR A 204 -2.55 -3.29 15.60
C THR A 204 -2.72 -3.05 14.12
N LEU A 205 -3.83 -3.52 13.56
CA LEU A 205 -4.30 -3.18 12.22
C LEU A 205 -5.27 -2.00 12.34
N ILE A 206 -4.91 -0.82 11.85
CA ILE A 206 -5.64 0.43 12.07
C ILE A 206 -6.81 0.51 11.09
N ASP A 207 -7.94 0.95 11.62
CA ASP A 207 -9.16 1.19 10.84
C ASP A 207 -9.17 2.65 10.41
N HIS A 208 -9.07 2.85 9.10
CA HIS A 208 -9.07 4.14 8.41
C HIS A 208 -10.48 4.62 8.05
N SER A 209 -11.54 3.86 8.34
CA SER A 209 -12.91 4.29 8.04
C SER A 209 -13.42 5.39 8.99
N GLY A 210 -12.75 5.59 10.13
CA GLY A 210 -13.21 6.45 11.22
C GLY A 210 -14.16 5.79 12.21
N ASN A 211 -14.38 4.46 12.13
CA ASN A 211 -15.26 3.73 13.04
C ASN A 211 -14.54 3.10 14.24
N ILE A 212 -13.21 3.25 14.32
CA ILE A 212 -12.37 2.76 15.42
C ILE A 212 -12.41 1.23 15.55
N ASN A 213 -12.73 0.53 14.44
CA ASN A 213 -12.77 -0.93 14.40
C ASN A 213 -11.36 -1.50 14.18
N HIS A 214 -10.40 -1.12 15.02
CA HIS A 214 -9.02 -1.59 14.90
C HIS A 214 -8.92 -3.12 15.14
N GLY A 215 -8.09 -3.79 14.35
CA GLY A 215 -7.77 -5.20 14.48
C GLY A 215 -6.58 -5.43 15.42
N ILE A 216 -6.60 -6.56 16.11
CA ILE A 216 -5.47 -7.09 16.88
C ILE A 216 -4.85 -8.22 16.08
N ILE A 217 -3.58 -8.07 15.73
CA ILE A 217 -2.79 -9.06 14.97
C ILE A 217 -2.15 -10.03 15.95
N ASP A 218 -2.34 -11.34 15.71
CA ASP A 218 -1.68 -12.44 16.42
C ASP A 218 -1.08 -13.39 15.39
N GLY A 219 0.22 -13.69 15.51
CA GLY A 219 0.97 -14.56 14.60
C GLY A 219 1.40 -13.93 13.26
N ALA A 220 0.46 -13.34 12.52
CA ALA A 220 0.70 -12.82 11.16
C ALA A 220 1.83 -11.77 11.13
N ILE A 221 2.64 -11.80 10.07
CA ILE A 221 3.83 -10.95 9.92
C ILE A 221 3.67 -9.93 8.81
N TRP A 222 4.24 -8.74 9.01
CA TRP A 222 4.33 -7.70 8.00
C TRP A 222 5.39 -8.05 6.95
N GLU A 223 5.04 -7.91 5.68
CA GLU A 223 5.95 -7.88 4.55
C GLU A 223 5.71 -6.62 3.73
N ARG A 224 6.78 -6.06 3.17
CA ARG A 224 6.70 -4.84 2.37
C ARG A 224 6.39 -5.19 0.93
N ASP A 225 5.43 -4.50 0.31
CA ASP A 225 5.19 -4.62 -1.12
C ASP A 225 6.23 -3.81 -1.90
N ILE A 226 7.19 -4.55 -2.47
CA ILE A 226 8.22 -3.98 -3.36
C ILE A 226 7.73 -3.83 -4.81
N THR A 227 6.50 -4.26 -5.11
CA THR A 227 5.88 -4.20 -6.45
C THR A 227 4.94 -3.02 -6.65
N SER A 228 4.48 -2.40 -5.55
CA SER A 228 3.65 -1.19 -5.53
C SER A 228 4.45 0.11 -5.30
N LEU A 229 5.73 -0.01 -4.91
CA LEU A 229 6.73 1.00 -5.29
C LEU A 229 6.55 1.27 -6.77
N PRO A 230 6.46 2.53 -7.24
CA PRO A 230 5.87 2.87 -8.53
C PRO A 230 6.54 2.09 -9.67
N HIS A 231 6.04 0.90 -9.96
CA HIS A 231 6.42 0.07 -11.08
C HIS A 231 5.61 0.57 -12.28
N SER A 232 5.62 1.89 -12.49
CA SER A 232 5.41 2.36 -13.84
C SER A 232 6.65 1.89 -14.60
N GLU A 233 6.48 1.27 -15.77
CA GLU A 233 7.59 0.95 -16.67
C GLU A 233 8.40 2.21 -17.12
N SER A 234 8.22 3.36 -16.46
CA SER A 234 8.93 4.62 -16.62
C SER A 234 9.89 4.99 -15.48
N ILE A 235 9.88 4.33 -14.32
CA ILE A 235 10.89 4.61 -13.28
C ILE A 235 12.20 3.91 -13.61
N LEU A 236 13.28 4.68 -13.72
CA LEU A 236 14.60 4.14 -14.06
C LEU A 236 15.40 3.77 -12.81
N ALA A 237 15.16 4.47 -11.68
CA ALA A 237 15.80 4.22 -10.39
C ALA A 237 15.00 4.91 -9.27
N TYR A 238 14.98 4.34 -8.07
CA TYR A 238 14.31 4.89 -6.89
C TYR A 238 15.16 4.64 -5.65
N TYR A 239 15.52 5.70 -4.93
CA TYR A 239 16.35 5.62 -3.74
C TYR A 239 15.63 6.29 -2.56
N PRO A 240 14.89 5.54 -1.73
CA PRO A 240 14.21 6.09 -0.56
C PRO A 240 15.16 6.43 0.58
N PHE A 241 16.41 5.93 0.53
CA PHE A 241 17.42 6.14 1.55
C PHE A 241 17.02 5.68 2.96
N ASN A 242 16.23 4.61 3.07
CA ASN A 242 15.85 3.90 4.29
C ASN A 242 17.02 3.11 4.94
N GLY A 243 18.09 3.80 5.29
CA GLY A 243 19.26 3.25 5.97
C GLY A 243 20.33 2.65 5.05
N ASN A 244 20.11 2.64 3.73
CA ASN A 244 21.03 2.09 2.74
C ASN A 244 20.97 2.87 1.41
N THR A 245 21.84 2.53 0.45
CA THR A 245 21.89 3.16 -0.88
C THR A 245 21.27 2.29 -1.98
N ASN A 246 20.39 1.35 -1.63
CA ASN A 246 19.81 0.43 -2.59
C ASN A 246 18.77 1.16 -3.44
N ASP A 247 18.85 0.89 -4.75
CA ASP A 247 17.74 1.11 -5.67
C ASP A 247 16.58 0.15 -5.37
N GLU A 248 15.39 0.70 -5.16
CA GLU A 248 14.14 -0.04 -4.94
C GLU A 248 13.19 0.06 -6.14
N SER A 249 13.65 0.54 -7.30
CA SER A 249 12.85 0.52 -8.54
C SER A 249 12.69 -0.87 -9.16
N GLY A 250 13.43 -1.87 -8.66
CA GLY A 250 13.53 -3.20 -9.26
C GLY A 250 14.55 -3.31 -10.40
N ASN A 251 15.34 -2.27 -10.68
CA ASN A 251 16.37 -2.28 -11.72
C ASN A 251 17.79 -2.60 -11.22
N ASP A 252 17.93 -2.97 -9.94
CA ASP A 252 19.20 -3.32 -9.27
C ASP A 252 20.31 -2.27 -9.43
N LEU A 253 19.94 -0.98 -9.53
CA LEU A 253 20.88 0.14 -9.67
C LEU A 253 21.41 0.60 -8.32
N HIS A 254 21.78 -0.32 -7.42
CA HIS A 254 22.20 0.04 -6.07
C HIS A 254 23.44 0.96 -6.07
N GLY A 255 23.36 2.01 -5.26
CA GLY A 255 24.44 2.96 -5.07
C GLY A 255 25.55 2.41 -4.18
N THR A 256 26.75 2.96 -4.34
CA THR A 256 27.91 2.71 -3.49
C THR A 256 28.40 4.01 -2.88
N LEU A 257 28.59 4.03 -1.56
CA LEU A 257 29.09 5.21 -0.85
C LEU A 257 30.57 5.44 -1.16
N SER A 258 30.92 6.70 -1.42
CA SER A 258 32.29 7.21 -1.48
C SER A 258 32.44 8.39 -0.54
N GLY A 259 33.60 8.51 0.11
CA GLY A 259 33.91 9.63 1.00
C GLY A 259 33.21 9.53 2.36
N ASN A 260 32.93 10.68 2.97
CA ASN A 260 32.38 10.78 4.33
C ASN A 260 30.88 11.13 4.30
N VAL A 261 30.12 10.35 3.54
CA VAL A 261 28.66 10.44 3.46
C VAL A 261 28.06 9.65 4.63
N THR A 262 27.13 10.25 5.37
CA THR A 262 26.56 9.65 6.59
C THR A 262 25.05 9.70 6.58
N LEU A 263 24.39 8.71 7.18
CA LEU A 263 22.94 8.73 7.38
C LEU A 263 22.53 9.89 8.31
N THR A 264 21.33 10.43 8.07
CA THR A 264 20.70 11.52 8.82
C THR A 264 19.17 11.38 8.74
N SER A 265 18.44 12.22 9.45
CA SER A 265 16.98 12.27 9.35
C SER A 265 16.49 12.90 8.04
N ASP A 266 15.34 12.43 7.55
CA ASP A 266 14.62 12.94 6.36
C ASP A 266 13.81 14.22 6.64
N GLU A 267 12.91 14.57 5.72
CA GLU A 267 11.98 15.70 5.83
C GLU A 267 10.91 15.56 6.91
N ASN A 268 10.58 14.33 7.28
CA ASN A 268 9.61 13.99 8.32
C ASN A 268 10.26 13.80 9.69
N GLY A 269 11.60 13.82 9.74
CA GLY A 269 12.38 13.63 10.96
C GLY A 269 12.69 12.16 11.27
N ASN A 270 12.37 11.23 10.37
CA ASN A 270 12.67 9.81 10.53
C ASN A 270 14.19 9.61 10.48
N PRO A 271 14.81 9.01 11.51
CA PRO A 271 16.25 8.82 11.56
C PRO A 271 16.71 7.82 10.50
N GLU A 272 17.92 8.03 9.97
CA GLU A 272 18.54 7.15 8.99
C GLU A 272 17.76 7.00 7.66
N SER A 273 16.87 7.95 7.36
CA SER A 273 16.06 7.98 6.13
C SER A 273 16.58 8.97 5.07
N ALA A 274 17.77 9.56 5.27
CA ALA A 274 18.43 10.43 4.29
C ALA A 274 19.96 10.37 4.42
N TYR A 275 20.68 10.90 3.42
CA TYR A 275 22.14 11.02 3.47
C TYR A 275 22.60 12.48 3.58
N TYR A 276 23.48 12.73 4.55
CA TYR A 276 24.22 13.96 4.71
C TYR A 276 25.51 13.92 3.89
N PHE A 277 25.68 14.93 3.04
CA PHE A 277 26.88 15.13 2.23
C PHE A 277 27.67 16.33 2.79
N PRO A 278 28.88 16.14 3.33
CA PRO A 278 29.64 17.22 3.99
C PRO A 278 30.23 18.25 3.00
N GLY A 279 30.00 18.07 1.69
CA GLY A 279 30.47 19.00 0.66
C GLY A 279 31.99 19.06 0.48
N ASN A 280 32.73 18.07 0.99
CA ASN A 280 34.16 17.91 0.73
C ASN A 280 34.41 17.07 -0.53
N ASN A 281 35.62 17.17 -1.08
CA ASN A 281 35.99 16.39 -2.27
C ASN A 281 35.87 14.88 -2.00
N GLY A 282 35.13 14.19 -2.87
CA GLY A 282 35.05 12.73 -2.89
C GLY A 282 33.86 12.13 -2.14
N SER A 283 32.98 12.94 -1.55
CA SER A 283 31.74 12.47 -0.92
C SER A 283 30.58 12.42 -1.92
N TYR A 284 30.15 11.22 -2.30
CA TYR A 284 29.06 10.99 -3.25
C TYR A 284 28.52 9.56 -3.14
N ILE A 285 27.29 9.35 -3.62
CA ILE A 285 26.75 8.01 -3.92
C ILE A 285 27.02 7.74 -5.40
N ASN A 286 27.66 6.63 -5.69
CA ASN A 286 28.02 6.25 -7.05
C ASN A 286 27.19 5.05 -7.51
N ILE A 287 26.55 5.20 -8.66
CA ILE A 287 25.80 4.12 -9.30
C ILE A 287 26.63 3.66 -10.50
N ILE A 288 27.30 2.52 -10.37
CA ILE A 288 28.23 2.00 -11.38
C ILE A 288 27.45 1.19 -12.43
N ASN A 289 27.86 1.29 -13.70
CA ASN A 289 27.27 0.55 -14.83
C ASN A 289 25.76 0.79 -15.00
N SER A 290 25.27 1.94 -14.54
CA SER A 290 23.91 2.39 -14.75
C SER A 290 23.75 2.78 -16.22
N ASN A 291 23.35 1.85 -17.07
CA ASN A 291 22.98 2.12 -18.46
C ASN A 291 21.66 2.93 -18.54
N ILE A 292 21.48 3.93 -17.67
CA ILE A 292 20.30 4.80 -17.61
C ILE A 292 20.35 5.70 -18.84
N PRO A 293 19.40 5.58 -19.80
CA PRO A 293 19.48 6.26 -21.08
C PRO A 293 18.92 7.70 -21.03
N LEU A 294 19.54 8.58 -20.24
CA LEU A 294 19.08 9.98 -20.11
C LEU A 294 19.42 10.86 -21.33
N ASP A 295 20.09 10.31 -22.34
CA ASP A 295 20.59 11.03 -23.52
C ASP A 295 19.72 10.85 -24.78
N THR A 296 18.70 9.99 -24.74
CA THR A 296 17.90 9.61 -25.92
C THR A 296 16.38 9.74 -25.74
N SER A 297 15.90 10.09 -24.55
CA SER A 297 14.47 10.23 -24.23
C SER A 297 14.21 11.42 -23.32
N SER A 298 12.95 11.87 -23.29
CA SER A 298 12.47 12.76 -22.22
C SER A 298 12.53 12.03 -20.88
N PHE A 299 12.84 12.75 -19.82
CA PHE A 299 12.93 12.16 -18.47
C PHE A 299 12.54 13.16 -17.39
N THR A 300 12.24 12.62 -16.22
CA THR A 300 11.98 13.40 -14.99
C THR A 300 12.88 12.89 -13.88
N ILE A 301 13.47 13.83 -13.11
CA ILE A 301 14.18 13.54 -11.87
C ILE A 301 13.48 14.32 -10.76
N SER A 302 13.03 13.62 -9.71
CA SER A 302 12.48 14.23 -8.50
C SER A 302 13.41 13.89 -7.34
N THR A 303 13.72 14.86 -6.48
CA THR A 303 14.54 14.63 -5.28
C THR A 303 14.17 15.59 -4.16
N MET A 304 14.09 15.05 -2.95
CA MET A 304 13.98 15.86 -1.73
C MET A 304 15.37 16.33 -1.30
N VAL A 305 15.55 17.63 -1.12
CA VAL A 305 16.87 18.19 -0.78
C VAL A 305 16.74 19.33 0.23
N LYS A 306 17.64 19.31 1.21
CA LYS A 306 17.94 20.42 2.12
C LYS A 306 19.44 20.74 2.01
N ALA A 307 19.77 22.00 1.77
CA ALA A 307 21.14 22.44 1.52
C ALA A 307 21.64 23.41 2.59
N ASP A 308 22.86 23.14 3.10
CA ASP A 308 23.53 24.01 4.07
C ASP A 308 24.13 25.27 3.42
N ASP A 309 24.43 25.22 2.11
CA ASP A 309 25.02 26.31 1.35
C ASP A 309 24.73 26.20 -0.17
N ASN A 310 25.12 27.23 -0.93
CA ASN A 310 24.96 27.31 -2.39
C ASN A 310 26.31 27.40 -3.13
N ASN A 311 27.35 26.72 -2.64
CA ASN A 311 28.72 26.83 -3.16
C ASN A 311 28.99 25.98 -4.42
N ASP A 312 28.10 25.99 -5.42
CA ASP A 312 28.25 25.28 -6.71
C ASP A 312 28.43 23.76 -6.58
N ARG A 313 27.82 23.16 -5.55
CA ARG A 313 27.87 21.71 -5.31
C ARG A 313 26.76 20.98 -6.06
N HIS A 314 27.12 19.85 -6.64
CA HIS A 314 26.18 19.05 -7.42
C HIS A 314 25.21 18.29 -6.52
N LEU A 315 23.93 18.27 -6.90
CA LEU A 315 22.92 17.41 -6.26
C LEU A 315 22.90 16.05 -6.95
N PHE A 316 22.83 16.08 -8.29
CA PHE A 316 22.85 14.90 -9.15
C PHE A 316 23.70 15.16 -10.39
N GLY A 317 24.27 14.10 -10.97
CA GLY A 317 24.94 14.17 -12.25
C GLY A 317 24.95 12.82 -12.97
N HIS A 318 24.95 12.86 -14.30
CA HIS A 318 25.00 11.69 -15.16
C HIS A 318 25.79 11.97 -16.44
N GLY A 319 26.49 10.95 -16.94
CA GLY A 319 27.29 11.05 -18.16
C GLY A 319 28.73 11.48 -17.91
N ILE A 320 29.35 12.09 -18.92
CA ILE A 320 30.77 12.47 -18.88
C ILE A 320 30.93 13.99 -18.81
N SER A 321 32.01 14.46 -18.19
CA SER A 321 32.32 15.89 -18.04
C SER A 321 32.78 16.53 -19.36
N SER A 322 31.89 16.56 -20.34
CA SER A 322 32.07 17.06 -21.70
C SER A 322 30.84 17.85 -22.13
N GLY A 323 31.03 18.77 -23.08
CA GLY A 323 29.95 19.58 -23.62
C GLY A 323 28.80 18.73 -24.16
N ASN A 324 27.59 19.05 -23.71
CA ASN A 324 26.32 18.40 -24.07
C ASN A 324 26.22 16.92 -23.69
N GLN A 325 27.07 16.42 -22.78
CA GLN A 325 27.17 14.98 -22.45
C GLN A 325 27.22 14.71 -20.94
N GLY A 326 27.21 15.75 -20.11
CA GLY A 326 27.26 15.65 -18.66
C GLY A 326 26.11 16.40 -18.04
N LEU A 327 25.01 15.69 -17.79
CA LEU A 327 23.89 16.21 -17.02
C LEU A 327 24.40 16.55 -15.63
N HIS A 328 24.07 17.75 -15.15
CA HIS A 328 24.37 18.14 -13.79
C HIS A 328 23.33 19.13 -13.26
N THR A 329 23.14 19.08 -11.95
CA THR A 329 22.31 20.04 -11.21
C THR A 329 23.10 20.60 -10.05
N ARG A 330 23.03 21.91 -9.81
CA ARG A 330 23.70 22.54 -8.65
C ARG A 330 23.05 23.85 -8.22
N PHE A 331 23.11 24.12 -6.91
CA PHE A 331 22.89 25.47 -6.38
C PHE A 331 24.10 26.34 -6.68
N GLN A 332 23.88 27.56 -7.17
CA GLN A 332 24.95 28.50 -7.49
C GLN A 332 25.01 29.64 -6.47
N SER A 333 26.22 30.17 -6.25
CA SER A 333 26.46 31.20 -5.24
C SER A 333 25.76 32.53 -5.55
N ASN A 334 25.29 32.71 -6.79
CA ASN A 334 24.52 33.86 -7.25
C ASN A 334 23.00 33.75 -6.99
N GLY A 335 22.55 32.71 -6.26
CA GLY A 335 21.13 32.52 -5.92
C GLY A 335 20.29 31.90 -7.03
N THR A 336 20.92 31.17 -7.96
CA THR A 336 20.23 30.41 -9.01
C THR A 336 20.48 28.91 -8.84
N MET A 337 19.61 28.09 -9.42
CA MET A 337 19.85 26.68 -9.63
C MET A 337 20.19 26.45 -11.10
N ARG A 338 21.27 25.70 -11.34
CA ARG A 338 21.66 25.28 -12.67
C ARG A 338 21.16 23.88 -12.95
N TYR A 339 20.58 23.69 -14.13
CA TYR A 339 20.20 22.41 -14.70
C TYR A 339 20.65 22.34 -16.15
N GLY A 340 21.42 21.32 -16.54
CA GLY A 340 21.74 21.14 -17.96
C GLY A 340 22.96 20.29 -18.24
N PHE A 341 23.48 20.45 -19.45
CA PHE A 341 24.52 19.59 -20.03
C PHE A 341 25.80 20.38 -20.40
N TRP A 342 26.31 21.19 -19.47
CA TRP A 342 27.51 22.03 -19.61
C TRP A 342 27.37 23.16 -20.64
N ASN A 343 27.59 22.88 -21.93
CA ASN A 343 27.45 23.91 -22.98
C ASN A 343 25.98 24.28 -23.24
N ASN A 344 25.04 23.57 -22.62
CA ASN A 344 23.62 23.78 -22.70
C ASN A 344 23.02 23.80 -21.28
N ASP A 345 23.49 24.76 -20.48
CA ASP A 345 23.03 25.00 -19.12
C ASP A 345 21.82 25.94 -19.11
N TYR A 346 20.89 25.69 -18.20
CA TYR A 346 19.76 26.55 -17.90
C TYR A 346 19.82 26.97 -16.42
N ASP A 347 19.88 28.29 -16.18
CA ASP A 347 19.95 28.87 -14.85
C ASP A 347 18.58 29.43 -14.45
N ILE A 348 18.06 28.97 -13.31
CA ILE A 348 16.75 29.31 -12.78
C ILE A 348 16.94 30.14 -11.49
N PRO A 349 16.43 31.38 -11.41
CA PRO A 349 16.46 32.15 -10.16
C PRO A 349 15.65 31.47 -9.06
N LEU A 350 16.23 31.32 -7.87
CA LEU A 350 15.54 30.74 -6.71
C LEU A 350 14.72 31.78 -5.94
N GLY A 351 14.96 33.07 -6.17
CA GLY A 351 14.27 34.15 -5.46
C GLY A 351 14.56 34.08 -3.96
N ASP A 352 13.50 34.14 -3.16
CA ASP A 352 13.56 34.09 -1.69
C ASP A 352 13.42 32.66 -1.12
N LEU A 353 13.63 31.62 -1.95
CA LEU A 353 13.56 30.22 -1.50
C LEU A 353 14.62 29.95 -0.42
N ASP A 354 14.16 29.47 0.75
CA ASP A 354 15.05 29.05 1.83
C ASP A 354 15.57 27.63 1.58
N ILE A 355 16.74 27.53 0.96
CA ILE A 355 17.40 26.26 0.66
C ILE A 355 17.80 25.46 1.92
N SER A 356 17.77 26.07 3.11
CA SER A 356 18.08 25.40 4.37
C SER A 356 16.90 24.62 4.96
N SER A 357 15.75 24.63 4.28
CA SER A 357 14.61 23.73 4.53
C SER A 357 14.51 22.66 3.44
N TRP A 358 13.75 21.60 3.71
CA TRP A 358 13.50 20.54 2.75
C TRP A 358 12.58 21.03 1.62
N HIS A 359 12.98 20.79 0.37
CA HIS A 359 12.18 21.06 -0.82
C HIS A 359 12.24 19.89 -1.79
N ASN A 360 11.13 19.63 -2.47
CA ASN A 360 11.10 18.72 -3.60
C ASN A 360 11.50 19.47 -4.88
N TYR A 361 12.62 19.09 -5.48
CA TYR A 361 13.06 19.61 -6.76
C TYR A 361 12.72 18.61 -7.87
N VAL A 362 11.92 19.07 -8.84
CA VAL A 362 11.50 18.28 -9.99
C VAL A 362 12.11 18.88 -11.26
N PHE A 363 12.92 18.09 -11.95
CA PHE A 363 13.58 18.44 -13.21
C PHE A 363 12.95 17.62 -14.33
N VAL A 364 12.50 18.29 -15.39
CA VAL A 364 11.89 17.65 -16.56
C VAL A 364 12.69 18.05 -17.80
N TYR A 365 13.07 17.07 -18.62
CA TYR A 365 13.80 17.25 -19.88
C TYR A 365 12.97 16.84 -21.09
#